data_AF-A0A349GBS1-F1
#
_entry.id   AF-A0A349GBS1-F1
#
_cell.length_a   1.000
_cell.length_b   1.000
_cell.length_c   1.000
_cell.angle_alpha   90.00
_cell.angle_beta   90.00
_cell.angle_gamma   90.00
#
_symmetry.space_group_name_H-M   'P 1'
#
loop_
_entity.id
_entity.type
_entity.pdbx_description
1 polymer ?
#
loop_
_entity_poly.entity_id
_entity_poly.type
_entity_poly.pdbx_seq_one_letter_code
_entity_poly.pdbx_strand_id
1 'polypeptide(L)'
;MVTKLRSISYTFTLKAAAFLSIAIALTAAIILLQYLDVTDYGLETVLTEHYTESLSFLEGDARSAINEVSNAIVGIDETLGEGYYYYFTDGADVSTNLASRDVAFFSRYKGELFTLKDSRWRYSTNENYPYYQIFLDANVEGYIAFTPEHLENAQKNWDLQRSKTVPIAWALAGISLGTLLLLIYLTVTVGRTHKNSPLNLSAIDKIPSDLFLVLYMICGMFWVLGMNNFYSYRAFLLTQVSLSMIAVGTITFIFLVVSGFVYLSYVRRIKAKTLLTGSIVFKFFYSIIDFFKSIFDGRAFKSNQLTQQLFKRQMAFIVLSFMLVLMTFILFWVPPLFILPPLVEMFIIYWFVKGNRKTYEAINRGFSDSLEEQMKAERMKIQLVTNVSHDL
;
A
#
# COMPACT_ATOMS: atom_id res chain seq x y z
N MET A 1 -24.90 -9.19 -37.71
CA MET A 1 -24.65 -7.75 -37.98
C MET A 1 -23.89 -7.13 -36.81
N VAL A 2 -22.60 -6.86 -36.97
CA VAL A 2 -21.84 -6.02 -36.02
C VAL A 2 -22.17 -4.57 -36.38
N THR A 3 -22.91 -3.86 -35.54
CA THR A 3 -23.26 -2.46 -35.77
C THR A 3 -21.98 -1.61 -35.91
N LYS A 4 -21.93 -0.66 -36.85
CA LYS A 4 -20.76 0.21 -37.11
C LYS A 4 -20.20 0.88 -35.85
N LEU A 5 -21.04 1.20 -34.86
CA LEU A 5 -20.62 1.72 -33.55
C LEU A 5 -19.75 0.74 -32.75
N ARG A 6 -19.99 -0.57 -32.87
CA ARG A 6 -19.21 -1.60 -32.17
C ARG A 6 -17.80 -1.78 -32.76
N SER A 7 -17.58 -1.56 -34.05
CA SER A 7 -16.23 -1.65 -34.63
C SER A 7 -15.36 -0.46 -34.26
N ILE A 8 -15.95 0.73 -34.09
CA ILE A 8 -15.24 1.96 -33.70
C ILE A 8 -14.62 1.82 -32.30
N SER A 9 -15.31 1.18 -31.37
CA SER A 9 -14.83 0.96 -29.99
C SER A 9 -13.54 0.13 -29.86
N TYR A 10 -13.05 -0.48 -30.94
CA TYR A 10 -11.81 -1.27 -30.93
C TYR A 10 -10.68 -0.67 -31.75
N THR A 11 -10.88 0.51 -32.35
CA THR A 11 -9.85 1.16 -33.18
C THR A 11 -8.64 1.55 -32.33
N PHE A 12 -7.46 1.47 -32.94
CA PHE A 12 -6.21 1.88 -32.31
C PHE A 12 -6.24 3.36 -31.92
N THR A 13 -6.77 4.21 -32.80
CA THR A 13 -6.86 5.66 -32.59
C THR A 13 -7.70 6.02 -31.36
N LEU A 14 -8.87 5.40 -31.18
CA LEU A 14 -9.72 5.67 -30.01
C LEU A 14 -9.08 5.19 -28.70
N LYS A 15 -8.39 4.04 -28.72
CA LYS A 15 -7.63 3.55 -27.56
C LYS A 15 -6.47 4.48 -27.21
N ALA A 16 -5.72 4.93 -28.22
CA ALA A 16 -4.63 5.89 -28.03
C ALA A 16 -5.13 7.25 -27.51
N ALA A 17 -6.26 7.73 -28.03
CA ALA A 17 -6.91 8.95 -27.55
C ALA A 17 -7.38 8.81 -26.10
N ALA A 18 -8.04 7.70 -25.74
CA ALA A 18 -8.46 7.43 -24.36
C ALA A 18 -7.25 7.36 -23.42
N PHE A 19 -6.17 6.68 -23.83
CA PHE A 19 -4.93 6.60 -23.08
C PHE A 19 -4.30 7.97 -22.82
N LEU A 20 -4.13 8.79 -23.86
CA LEU A 20 -3.57 10.13 -23.73
C LEU A 20 -4.48 11.04 -22.91
N SER A 21 -5.80 10.92 -23.06
CA SER A 21 -6.76 11.70 -22.28
C SER A 21 -6.64 11.41 -20.78
N ILE A 22 -6.43 10.15 -20.39
CA ILE A 22 -6.17 9.77 -18.99
C ILE A 22 -4.89 10.45 -18.49
N ALA A 23 -3.79 10.35 -19.25
CA ALA A 23 -2.51 10.93 -18.83
C ALA A 23 -2.60 12.46 -18.68
N ILE A 24 -3.24 13.14 -19.63
CA ILE A 24 -3.46 14.59 -19.58
C ILE A 24 -4.36 14.98 -18.41
N ALA A 25 -5.49 14.28 -18.22
CA ALA A 25 -6.46 14.61 -17.17
C ALA A 25 -5.86 14.42 -15.76
N LEU A 26 -5.16 13.30 -15.52
CA LEU A 26 -4.48 13.07 -14.25
C LEU A 26 -3.31 14.04 -14.02
N THR A 27 -2.60 14.44 -15.07
CA THR A 27 -1.58 15.50 -14.96
C THR A 27 -2.21 16.82 -14.55
N ALA A 28 -3.34 17.20 -15.17
CA ALA A 28 -4.08 18.40 -14.80
C ALA A 28 -4.57 18.34 -13.34
N ALA A 29 -5.01 17.19 -12.85
CA ALA A 29 -5.39 17.01 -11.46
C ALA A 29 -4.23 17.28 -10.49
N ILE A 30 -3.03 16.75 -10.78
CA ILE A 30 -1.83 17.02 -9.96
C ILE A 30 -1.45 18.50 -9.98
N ILE A 31 -1.53 19.16 -11.14
CA ILE A 31 -1.26 20.61 -11.24
C ILE A 31 -2.29 21.43 -10.44
N LEU A 32 -3.57 21.05 -10.46
CA LEU A 32 -4.61 21.71 -9.66
C LEU A 32 -4.39 21.53 -8.16
N LEU A 33 -3.98 20.34 -7.72
CA LEU A 33 -3.63 20.08 -6.32
C LEU A 33 -2.41 20.91 -5.88
N GLN A 34 -1.38 20.99 -6.73
CA GLN A 34 -0.23 21.85 -6.47
C GLN A 34 -0.63 23.33 -6.41
N TYR A 35 -1.54 23.78 -7.27
CA TYR A 35 -2.05 25.16 -7.24
C TYR A 35 -2.74 25.48 -5.90
N LEU A 36 -3.62 24.60 -5.42
CA LEU A 36 -4.27 24.77 -4.12
C LEU A 36 -3.26 24.85 -2.97
N ASP A 37 -2.25 23.99 -3.02
CA ASP A 37 -1.23 23.92 -1.98
C ASP A 37 -0.22 25.09 -2.02
N VAL A 38 0.01 25.70 -3.19
CA VAL A 38 0.85 26.92 -3.29
C VAL A 38 0.09 28.17 -2.89
N THR A 39 -1.23 28.19 -3.12
CA THR A 39 -2.09 29.33 -2.77
C THR A 39 -2.53 29.32 -1.30
N ASP A 40 -2.18 28.27 -0.55
CA ASP A 40 -2.60 28.05 0.83
C ASP A 40 -4.12 28.12 1.01
N TYR A 41 -4.85 27.71 -0.03
CA TYR A 41 -6.31 27.66 0.03
C TYR A 41 -6.75 26.39 0.75
N GLY A 42 -7.35 26.58 1.93
CA GLY A 42 -7.87 25.49 2.74
C GLY A 42 -8.94 24.69 2.00
N LEU A 43 -8.79 23.36 1.97
CA LEU A 43 -9.81 22.44 1.42
C LEU A 43 -11.12 22.49 2.19
N GLU A 44 -11.09 23.00 3.43
CA GLU A 44 -12.28 23.18 4.26
C GLU A 44 -13.34 24.07 3.61
N THR A 45 -12.91 25.09 2.86
CA THR A 45 -13.80 26.01 2.12
C THR A 45 -14.75 25.30 1.15
N VAL A 46 -14.42 24.05 0.76
CA VAL A 46 -15.29 23.22 -0.10
C VAL A 46 -16.51 22.70 0.66
N LEU A 47 -16.36 22.41 1.96
CA LEU A 47 -17.40 21.81 2.80
C LEU A 47 -18.16 22.83 3.62
N THR A 48 -17.50 23.92 4.03
CA THR A 48 -18.08 24.91 4.95
C THR A 48 -18.29 26.24 4.25
N GLU A 49 -19.53 26.75 4.30
CA GLU A 49 -19.90 28.01 3.63
C GLU A 49 -19.60 29.23 4.49
N HIS A 50 -19.86 29.14 5.80
CA HIS A 50 -19.65 30.24 6.73
C HIS A 50 -18.32 30.08 7.47
N TYR A 51 -17.51 31.14 7.51
CA TYR A 51 -16.21 31.14 8.17
C TYR A 51 -16.32 30.80 9.65
N THR A 52 -17.35 31.30 10.35
CA THR A 52 -17.53 31.07 11.79
C THR A 52 -17.89 29.62 12.13
N GLU A 53 -18.33 28.83 11.15
CA GLU A 53 -18.58 27.39 11.31
C GLU A 53 -17.34 26.54 10.96
N SER A 54 -16.26 27.18 10.50
CA SER A 54 -15.04 26.49 10.05
C SER A 54 -14.11 26.17 11.22
N LEU A 55 -13.40 25.05 11.11
CA LEU A 55 -12.20 24.72 11.89
C LEU A 55 -11.15 25.81 11.75
N SER A 56 -11.03 26.47 10.59
CA SER A 56 -10.11 27.60 10.41
C SER A 56 -10.40 28.76 11.37
N PHE A 57 -11.67 29.06 11.63
CA PHE A 57 -12.07 30.03 12.66
C PHE A 57 -11.86 29.46 14.07
N LEU A 58 -12.38 28.27 14.31
CA LEU A 58 -12.41 27.66 15.64
C LEU A 58 -11.01 27.34 16.18
N GLU A 59 -10.16 26.69 15.40
CA GLU A 59 -8.78 26.32 15.77
C GLU A 59 -7.74 27.41 15.48
N GLY A 60 -8.10 28.40 14.65
CA GLY A 60 -7.26 29.56 14.35
C GLY A 60 -7.59 30.73 15.25
N ASP A 61 -8.46 31.61 14.78
CA ASP A 61 -8.80 32.88 15.43
C ASP A 61 -9.37 32.70 16.84
N ALA A 62 -10.38 31.84 17.01
CA ALA A 62 -11.02 31.62 18.31
C ALA A 62 -10.05 31.01 19.32
N ARG A 63 -9.27 30.02 18.92
CA ARG A 63 -8.25 29.41 19.78
C ARG A 63 -7.13 30.37 20.13
N SER A 64 -6.68 31.22 19.20
CA SER A 64 -5.67 32.25 19.49
C SER A 64 -6.20 33.22 20.54
N ALA A 65 -7.39 33.78 20.33
CA ALA A 65 -8.03 34.71 21.27
C ALA A 65 -8.23 34.07 22.66
N ILE A 66 -8.69 32.82 22.71
CA ILE A 66 -8.84 32.08 23.97
C ILE A 66 -7.49 31.93 24.69
N ASN A 67 -6.43 31.56 23.97
CA ASN A 67 -5.10 31.39 24.56
C ASN A 67 -4.52 32.71 25.07
N GLU A 68 -4.61 33.78 24.26
CA GLU A 68 -4.13 35.12 24.61
C GLU A 68 -4.82 35.63 25.88
N VAL A 69 -6.16 35.58 25.91
CA VAL A 69 -6.93 36.04 27.08
C VAL A 69 -6.68 35.16 28.30
N SER A 70 -6.56 33.84 28.12
CA SER A 70 -6.28 32.93 29.24
C SER A 70 -4.87 33.11 29.81
N ASN A 71 -3.88 33.37 28.96
CA ASN A 71 -2.52 33.68 29.39
C ASN A 71 -2.45 35.03 30.12
N ALA A 72 -3.23 36.02 29.67
CA ALA A 72 -3.36 37.31 30.34
C ALA A 72 -4.01 37.18 31.72
N ILE A 73 -5.01 36.30 31.89
CA ILE A 73 -5.62 36.02 33.19
C ILE A 73 -4.59 35.45 34.20
N VAL A 74 -3.68 34.58 33.75
CA VAL A 74 -2.66 33.95 34.62
C VAL A 74 -1.40 34.81 34.76
N GLY A 75 -1.33 35.97 34.09
CA GLY A 75 -0.17 36.86 34.13
C GLY A 75 1.06 36.33 33.39
N ILE A 76 0.87 35.45 32.40
CA ILE A 76 1.94 34.84 31.60
C ILE A 76 2.35 35.72 30.41
N ASP A 77 1.38 36.36 29.76
CA ASP A 77 1.57 37.24 28.58
C ASP A 77 0.48 38.31 28.57
N GLU A 78 0.84 39.57 28.35
CA GLU A 78 -0.08 40.71 28.31
C GLU A 78 -0.40 41.17 26.87
N THR A 79 0.20 40.53 25.85
CA THR A 79 -0.09 40.87 24.46
C THR A 79 -1.45 40.31 24.04
N LEU A 80 -2.47 41.15 24.12
CA LEU A 80 -3.83 40.84 23.68
C LEU A 80 -4.04 41.32 22.25
N GLY A 81 -4.51 40.42 21.38
CA GLY A 81 -4.70 40.67 19.96
C GLY A 81 -5.81 41.66 19.60
N GLU A 82 -5.89 41.96 18.30
CA GLU A 82 -6.95 42.78 17.69
C GLU A 82 -8.05 41.89 17.08
N GLY A 83 -9.23 42.46 16.81
CA GLY A 83 -10.34 41.74 16.14
C GLY A 83 -11.38 41.10 17.07
N TYR A 84 -11.20 41.22 18.39
CA TYR A 84 -12.19 40.81 19.38
C TYR A 84 -12.24 41.75 20.59
N TYR A 85 -13.41 41.82 21.22
CA TYR A 85 -13.59 42.42 22.54
C TYR A 85 -13.35 41.39 23.62
N TYR A 86 -12.63 41.76 24.67
CA TYR A 86 -12.44 40.90 25.84
C TYR A 86 -12.87 41.61 27.12
N TYR A 87 -13.29 40.82 28.09
CA TYR A 87 -13.52 41.25 29.46
C TYR A 87 -13.21 40.08 30.38
N PHE A 88 -12.35 40.28 31.36
CA PHE A 88 -12.17 39.31 32.43
C PHE A 88 -11.94 40.00 33.77
N THR A 89 -12.32 39.31 34.84
CA THR A 89 -12.15 39.77 36.23
C THR A 89 -11.87 38.60 37.16
N ASP A 90 -10.97 38.82 38.11
CA ASP A 90 -10.65 37.93 39.22
C ASP A 90 -11.43 38.26 40.51
N GLY A 91 -12.39 39.19 40.40
CA GLY A 91 -13.17 39.71 41.53
C GLY A 91 -12.57 40.95 42.21
N ALA A 92 -11.31 41.30 41.94
CA ALA A 92 -10.66 42.50 42.46
C ALA A 92 -10.39 43.54 41.36
N ASP A 93 -9.85 43.10 40.22
CA ASP A 93 -9.54 43.95 39.07
C ASP A 93 -10.28 43.51 37.81
N VAL A 94 -10.50 44.47 36.90
CA VAL A 94 -11.21 44.23 35.62
C VAL A 94 -10.30 44.64 34.47
N SER A 95 -10.03 43.69 33.57
CA SER A 95 -9.26 43.92 32.34
C SER A 95 -10.17 43.81 31.12
N THR A 96 -10.20 44.86 30.29
CA THR A 96 -11.06 44.91 29.10
C THR A 96 -10.56 45.96 28.10
N ASN A 97 -10.77 45.71 26.81
CA ASN A 97 -10.58 46.69 25.73
C ASN A 97 -11.88 47.43 25.35
N LEU A 98 -12.98 47.23 26.09
CA LEU A 98 -14.21 47.99 25.89
C LEU A 98 -14.12 49.38 26.54
N ALA A 99 -14.38 50.43 25.75
CA ALA A 99 -14.39 51.80 26.25
C ALA A 99 -15.41 52.04 27.38
N SER A 100 -16.54 51.32 27.38
CA SER A 100 -17.57 51.42 28.43
C SER A 100 -17.22 50.63 29.70
N ARG A 101 -16.32 49.64 29.61
CA ARG A 101 -16.04 48.62 30.64
C ARG A 101 -17.29 47.90 31.19
N ASP A 102 -18.42 47.96 30.48
CA ASP A 102 -19.71 47.41 30.89
C ASP A 102 -19.86 45.96 30.41
N VAL A 103 -19.88 45.01 31.35
CA VAL A 103 -20.07 43.58 31.07
C VAL A 103 -21.42 43.28 30.41
N ALA A 104 -22.45 44.12 30.62
CA ALA A 104 -23.75 43.94 29.99
C ALA A 104 -23.71 44.10 28.46
N PHE A 105 -22.59 44.58 27.90
CA PHE A 105 -22.31 44.50 26.46
C PHE A 105 -22.39 43.05 25.95
N PHE A 106 -21.72 42.10 26.62
CA PHE A 106 -21.63 40.71 26.16
C PHE A 106 -22.97 39.98 26.23
N SER A 107 -23.82 40.30 27.22
CA SER A 107 -25.18 39.75 27.30
C SER A 107 -26.10 40.22 26.17
N ARG A 108 -25.78 41.36 25.55
CA ARG A 108 -26.53 41.92 24.40
C ARG A 108 -25.87 41.61 23.06
N TYR A 109 -24.65 41.04 23.08
CA TYR A 109 -23.89 40.74 21.88
C TYR A 109 -24.54 39.60 21.10
N LYS A 110 -24.69 39.77 19.78
CA LYS A 110 -25.36 38.80 18.89
C LYS A 110 -24.43 38.10 17.91
N GLY A 111 -23.12 38.31 18.03
CA GLY A 111 -22.11 37.67 17.20
C GLY A 111 -21.45 36.48 17.90
N GLU A 112 -20.24 36.13 17.45
CA GLU A 112 -19.49 34.99 18.00
C GLU A 112 -18.92 35.32 19.39
N LEU A 113 -19.45 34.65 20.41
CA LEU A 113 -19.18 34.90 21.82
C LEU A 113 -18.67 33.64 22.51
N PHE A 114 -17.57 33.79 23.24
CA PHE A 114 -17.04 32.78 24.14
C PHE A 114 -17.14 33.27 25.58
N THR A 115 -17.57 32.38 26.47
CA THR A 115 -17.80 32.67 27.89
C THR A 115 -17.01 31.71 28.76
N LEU A 116 -16.28 32.21 29.74
CA LEU A 116 -15.56 31.40 30.71
C LEU A 116 -16.51 31.07 31.87
N LYS A 117 -16.85 29.79 32.03
CA LYS A 117 -17.69 29.30 33.13
C LYS A 117 -17.18 27.95 33.63
N ASP A 118 -17.06 27.80 34.95
CA ASP A 118 -16.55 26.60 35.61
C ASP A 118 -15.13 26.22 35.10
N SER A 119 -14.25 27.22 34.98
CA SER A 119 -12.88 27.10 34.46
C SER A 119 -12.78 26.56 33.02
N ARG A 120 -13.82 26.74 32.19
CA ARG A 120 -13.84 26.31 30.78
C ARG A 120 -14.50 27.35 29.87
N TRP A 121 -13.88 27.59 28.70
CA TRP A 121 -14.44 28.44 27.66
C TRP A 121 -15.56 27.74 26.89
N ARG A 122 -16.75 28.33 26.89
CA ARG A 122 -17.93 27.83 26.17
C ARG A 122 -18.26 28.75 25.01
N TYR A 123 -18.46 28.17 23.85
CA TYR A 123 -18.88 28.90 22.66
C TYR A 123 -20.41 29.00 22.63
N SER A 124 -20.94 30.22 22.52
CA SER A 124 -22.38 30.49 22.63
C SER A 124 -23.21 29.82 21.54
N THR A 125 -22.63 29.67 20.36
CA THR A 125 -23.29 29.20 19.13
C THR A 125 -23.14 27.69 18.92
N ASN A 126 -22.18 27.04 19.60
CA ASN A 126 -21.97 25.59 19.52
C ASN A 126 -21.46 25.00 20.84
N GLU A 127 -22.36 24.40 21.62
CA GLU A 127 -22.05 23.78 22.93
C GLU A 127 -21.16 22.52 22.84
N ASN A 128 -21.06 21.93 21.63
CA ASN A 128 -20.26 20.74 21.37
C ASN A 128 -18.81 21.06 20.99
N TYR A 129 -18.44 22.35 20.89
CA TYR A 129 -17.06 22.73 20.59
C TYR A 129 -16.12 22.25 21.71
N PRO A 130 -15.05 21.49 21.39
CA PRO A 130 -14.17 20.91 22.40
C PRO A 130 -13.53 22.01 23.26
N TYR A 131 -13.91 22.00 24.55
CA TYR A 131 -13.41 22.93 25.56
C TYR A 131 -11.88 22.87 25.64
N TYR A 132 -11.23 24.02 25.42
CA TYR A 132 -9.83 24.15 25.74
C TYR A 132 -9.69 24.29 27.27
N GLN A 133 -9.14 23.27 27.92
CA GLN A 133 -8.87 23.30 29.36
C GLN A 133 -7.58 24.09 29.61
N ILE A 134 -7.74 25.33 30.03
CA ILE A 134 -6.70 26.04 30.76
C ILE A 134 -7.17 26.03 32.21
N PHE A 135 -6.32 25.53 33.13
CA PHE A 135 -6.64 25.50 34.56
C PHE A 135 -6.65 26.93 35.10
N LEU A 136 -7.79 27.60 34.95
CA LEU A 136 -8.06 28.92 35.48
C LEU A 136 -8.79 28.78 36.82
N ASP A 137 -8.50 29.67 37.76
CA ASP A 137 -9.19 29.68 39.06
C ASP A 137 -10.70 29.80 38.88
N ALA A 138 -11.45 29.07 39.72
CA ALA A 138 -12.91 28.97 39.61
C ALA A 138 -13.65 30.31 39.82
N ASN A 139 -12.94 31.33 40.31
CA ASN A 139 -13.48 32.66 40.62
C ASN A 139 -13.30 33.67 39.47
N VAL A 140 -12.70 33.26 38.33
CA VAL A 140 -12.50 34.15 37.19
C VAL A 140 -13.71 34.11 36.26
N GLU A 141 -14.28 35.28 35.96
CA GLU A 141 -15.24 35.46 34.88
C GLU A 141 -14.56 36.04 33.64
N GLY A 142 -14.90 35.53 32.45
CA GLY A 142 -14.26 35.91 31.19
C GLY A 142 -15.20 35.87 30.00
N TYR A 143 -15.06 36.83 29.09
CA TYR A 143 -15.87 36.97 27.87
C TYR A 143 -14.96 37.37 26.69
N ILE A 144 -15.18 36.76 25.53
CA ILE A 144 -14.51 37.08 24.26
C ILE A 144 -15.58 37.20 23.19
N ALA A 145 -15.70 38.36 22.54
CA ALA A 145 -16.66 38.61 21.47
C ALA A 145 -15.95 39.13 20.21
N PHE A 146 -15.95 38.35 19.13
CA PHE A 146 -15.31 38.75 17.87
C PHE A 146 -16.03 39.93 17.22
N THR A 147 -15.30 40.94 16.75
CA THR A 147 -15.91 42.15 16.19
C THR A 147 -16.59 41.86 14.85
N PRO A 148 -17.69 42.56 14.51
CA PRO A 148 -18.37 42.35 13.21
C PRO A 148 -17.45 42.67 12.03
N GLU A 149 -16.63 43.72 12.14
CA GLU A 149 -15.66 44.12 11.11
C GLU A 149 -14.62 43.02 10.83
N HIS A 150 -14.11 42.37 11.89
CA HIS A 150 -13.17 41.25 11.75
C HIS A 150 -13.84 40.07 11.02
N LEU A 151 -15.02 39.67 11.48
CA LEU A 151 -15.76 38.54 10.91
C LEU A 151 -16.21 38.80 9.46
N GLU A 152 -16.63 40.01 9.12
CA GLU A 152 -17.00 40.38 7.75
C GLU A 152 -15.79 40.33 6.80
N ASN A 153 -14.64 40.84 7.24
CA ASN A 153 -13.40 40.78 6.46
C ASN A 153 -12.91 39.33 6.29
N ALA A 154 -12.98 38.51 7.35
CA ALA A 154 -12.64 37.10 7.31
C ALA A 154 -13.59 36.32 6.38
N GLN A 155 -14.90 36.55 6.46
CA GLN A 155 -15.90 35.94 5.58
C GLN A 155 -15.66 36.33 4.11
N LYS A 156 -15.33 37.59 3.82
CA LYS A 156 -15.03 38.02 2.45
C LYS A 156 -13.82 37.30 1.86
N ASN A 157 -12.77 37.10 2.66
CA ASN A 157 -11.60 36.32 2.26
C ASN A 157 -11.97 34.83 2.09
N TRP A 158 -12.80 34.29 2.98
CA TRP A 158 -13.33 32.92 2.90
C TRP A 158 -14.11 32.69 1.60
N ASP A 159 -15.02 33.59 1.25
CA ASP A 159 -15.82 33.53 0.03
C ASP A 159 -14.94 33.63 -1.23
N LEU A 160 -13.89 34.47 -1.19
CA LEU A 160 -12.92 34.57 -2.27
C LEU A 160 -12.17 33.24 -2.47
N GLN A 161 -11.68 32.63 -1.40
CA GLN A 161 -11.04 31.31 -1.47
C GLN A 161 -12.01 30.25 -1.98
N ARG A 162 -13.22 30.20 -1.42
CA ARG A 162 -14.29 29.28 -1.81
C ARG A 162 -14.65 29.37 -3.30
N SER A 163 -14.67 30.58 -3.85
CA SER A 163 -14.92 30.81 -5.28
C SER A 163 -13.88 30.17 -6.21
N LYS A 164 -12.67 29.86 -5.67
CA LYS A 164 -11.59 29.18 -6.39
C LYS A 164 -11.54 27.69 -6.07
N THR A 165 -11.68 27.30 -4.80
CA THR A 165 -11.53 25.90 -4.35
C THR A 165 -12.70 25.02 -4.79
N VAL A 166 -13.95 25.50 -4.70
CA VAL A 166 -15.13 24.69 -5.05
C VAL A 166 -15.14 24.27 -6.53
N PRO A 167 -14.88 25.15 -7.52
CA PRO A 167 -14.75 24.73 -8.91
C PRO A 167 -13.61 23.72 -9.14
N ILE A 168 -12.49 23.88 -8.43
CA ILE A 168 -11.36 22.95 -8.53
C ILE A 168 -11.76 21.58 -7.97
N ALA A 169 -12.45 21.51 -6.84
CA ALA A 169 -12.95 20.27 -6.27
C ALA A 169 -13.89 19.53 -7.25
N TRP A 170 -14.82 20.25 -7.88
CA TRP A 170 -15.68 19.68 -8.93
C TRP A 170 -14.89 19.21 -10.15
N ALA A 171 -13.87 19.96 -10.58
CA ALA A 171 -13.00 19.55 -11.67
C ALA A 171 -12.23 18.26 -11.34
N LEU A 172 -11.69 18.13 -10.11
CA LEU A 172 -11.01 16.93 -9.64
C LEU A 172 -11.96 15.73 -9.58
N ALA A 173 -13.20 15.92 -9.11
CA ALA A 173 -14.22 14.87 -9.11
C ALA A 173 -14.56 14.43 -10.54
N GLY A 174 -14.74 15.37 -11.47
CA GLY A 174 -15.01 15.09 -12.88
C GLY A 174 -13.85 14.37 -13.58
N ILE A 175 -12.60 14.79 -13.34
CA ILE A 175 -11.40 14.12 -13.84
C ILE A 175 -11.32 12.68 -13.32
N SER A 176 -11.60 12.47 -12.03
CA SER A 176 -11.57 11.15 -11.41
C SER A 176 -12.60 10.21 -12.05
N LEU A 177 -13.84 10.68 -12.20
CA LEU A 177 -14.91 9.91 -12.84
C LEU A 177 -14.61 9.61 -14.31
N GLY A 178 -14.18 10.62 -15.08
CA GLY A 178 -13.84 10.48 -16.50
C GLY A 178 -12.68 9.51 -16.71
N THR A 179 -11.64 9.60 -15.88
CA THR A 179 -10.49 8.69 -15.90
C THR A 179 -10.92 7.25 -15.60
N LEU A 180 -11.77 7.05 -14.60
CA LEU A 180 -12.30 5.73 -14.26
C LEU A 180 -13.06 5.10 -15.44
N LEU A 181 -13.94 5.87 -16.10
CA LEU A 181 -14.69 5.40 -17.27
C LEU A 181 -13.76 5.03 -18.43
N LEU A 182 -12.74 5.84 -18.71
CA LEU A 182 -11.75 5.55 -19.75
C LEU A 182 -10.89 4.33 -19.40
N LEU A 183 -10.51 4.15 -18.14
CA LEU A 183 -9.79 2.96 -17.67
C LEU A 183 -10.64 1.69 -17.83
N ILE A 184 -11.93 1.73 -17.48
CA ILE A 184 -12.86 0.61 -17.71
C ILE A 184 -12.92 0.29 -19.21
N TYR A 185 -13.08 1.30 -20.06
CA TYR A 185 -13.08 1.14 -21.51
C TYR A 185 -11.80 0.48 -22.03
N LEU A 186 -10.62 0.96 -21.59
CA LEU A 186 -9.33 0.37 -21.96
C LEU A 186 -9.20 -1.05 -21.44
N THR A 187 -9.64 -1.33 -20.21
CA THR A 187 -9.64 -2.68 -19.64
C THR A 187 -10.42 -3.65 -20.48
N VAL A 188 -11.59 -3.27 -20.99
CA VAL A 188 -12.43 -4.15 -21.81
C VAL A 188 -11.77 -4.37 -23.19
N THR A 189 -11.27 -3.30 -23.82
CA THR A 189 -10.89 -3.31 -25.24
C THR A 189 -9.43 -3.68 -25.52
N VAL A 190 -8.53 -3.54 -24.54
CA VAL A 190 -7.09 -3.82 -24.72
C VAL A 190 -6.86 -5.29 -25.06
N GLY A 191 -5.93 -5.52 -25.99
CA GLY A 191 -5.56 -6.85 -26.49
C GLY A 191 -6.57 -7.46 -27.47
N ARG A 192 -7.62 -6.73 -27.87
CA ARG A 192 -8.62 -7.21 -28.83
C ARG A 192 -8.80 -6.26 -30.02
N THR A 193 -9.00 -6.80 -31.21
CA THR A 193 -9.25 -6.04 -32.45
C THR A 193 -10.73 -5.83 -32.70
N HIS A 194 -11.59 -6.72 -32.19
CA HIS A 194 -13.04 -6.59 -32.20
C HIS A 194 -13.63 -7.45 -31.07
N LYS A 195 -14.96 -7.36 -30.87
CA LYS A 195 -15.64 -8.16 -29.84
C LYS A 195 -15.44 -9.65 -30.14
N ASN A 196 -14.97 -10.40 -29.13
CA ASN A 196 -14.62 -11.83 -29.21
C ASN A 196 -13.42 -12.20 -30.09
N SER A 197 -12.58 -11.23 -30.51
CA SER A 197 -11.32 -11.55 -31.19
C SER A 197 -10.37 -12.32 -30.27
N PRO A 198 -9.43 -13.12 -30.82
CA PRO A 198 -8.34 -13.68 -30.03
C PRO A 198 -7.56 -12.57 -29.32
N LEU A 199 -6.97 -12.92 -28.17
CA LEU A 199 -6.19 -11.99 -27.37
C LEU A 199 -4.79 -11.84 -27.98
N ASN A 200 -4.47 -10.61 -28.37
CA ASN A 200 -3.16 -10.25 -28.90
C ASN A 200 -2.27 -9.68 -27.79
N LEU A 201 -1.16 -10.35 -27.52
CA LEU A 201 -0.12 -9.89 -26.61
C LEU A 201 0.85 -8.94 -27.33
N SER A 202 1.36 -7.95 -26.60
CA SER A 202 2.38 -7.02 -27.06
C SER A 202 3.80 -7.53 -26.76
N ALA A 203 4.81 -6.94 -27.40
CA ALA A 203 6.22 -7.25 -27.12
C ALA A 203 6.60 -6.98 -25.66
N ILE A 204 6.05 -5.92 -25.04
CA ILE A 204 6.24 -5.58 -23.62
C ILE A 204 5.75 -6.70 -22.70
N ASP A 205 4.75 -7.48 -23.14
CA ASP A 205 4.16 -8.55 -22.34
C ASP A 205 5.10 -9.77 -22.22
N LYS A 206 6.19 -9.84 -23.01
CA LYS A 206 7.21 -10.90 -22.95
C LYS A 206 8.20 -10.71 -21.80
N ILE A 207 8.37 -9.48 -21.29
CA ILE A 207 9.25 -9.21 -20.15
C ILE A 207 8.67 -9.92 -18.91
N PRO A 208 9.45 -10.62 -18.08
CA PRO A 208 8.91 -11.24 -16.87
C PRO A 208 8.20 -10.22 -15.97
N SER A 209 7.05 -10.59 -15.39
CA SER A 209 6.18 -9.65 -14.65
C SER A 209 6.91 -8.94 -13.51
N ASP A 210 7.75 -9.67 -12.79
CA ASP A 210 8.45 -9.15 -11.61
C ASP A 210 9.54 -8.14 -12.02
N LEU A 211 10.31 -8.43 -13.07
CA LEU A 211 11.32 -7.50 -13.59
C LEU A 211 10.65 -6.22 -14.10
N PHE A 212 9.50 -6.36 -14.76
CA PHE A 212 8.72 -5.23 -15.23
C PHE A 212 8.13 -4.41 -14.07
N LEU A 213 7.73 -5.05 -12.97
CA LEU A 213 7.33 -4.38 -11.73
C LEU A 213 8.49 -3.60 -11.10
N VAL A 214 9.68 -4.21 -11.01
CA VAL A 214 10.88 -3.56 -10.44
C VAL A 214 11.24 -2.30 -11.25
N LEU A 215 11.24 -2.39 -12.58
CA LEU A 215 11.50 -1.22 -13.43
C LEU A 215 10.44 -0.12 -13.20
N TYR A 216 9.17 -0.51 -13.05
CA TYR A 216 8.11 0.45 -12.73
C TYR A 216 8.31 1.12 -11.36
N MET A 217 8.72 0.36 -10.34
CA MET A 217 9.03 0.91 -9.01
C MET A 217 10.18 1.92 -9.06
N ILE A 218 11.22 1.67 -9.88
CA ILE A 218 12.31 2.61 -10.11
C ILE A 218 11.78 3.91 -10.74
N CYS A 219 10.91 3.83 -11.76
CA CYS A 219 10.27 5.00 -12.33
C CYS A 219 9.42 5.77 -11.30
N GLY A 220 8.70 5.07 -10.42
CA GLY A 220 7.94 5.66 -9.33
C GLY A 220 8.83 6.39 -8.31
N MET A 221 9.97 5.79 -7.96
CA MET A 221 10.97 6.43 -7.10
C MET A 221 11.50 7.73 -7.71
N PHE A 222 11.85 7.73 -9.01
CA PHE A 222 12.26 8.96 -9.70
C PHE A 222 11.17 10.02 -9.74
N TRP A 223 9.91 9.63 -9.90
CA TRP A 223 8.78 10.55 -9.83
C TRP A 223 8.66 11.18 -8.44
N VAL A 224 8.71 10.39 -7.36
CA VAL A 224 8.68 10.91 -5.97
C VAL A 224 9.85 11.84 -5.67
N LEU A 225 11.07 11.44 -6.06
CA LEU A 225 12.25 12.29 -5.90
C LEU A 225 12.11 13.61 -6.68
N GLY A 226 11.61 13.55 -7.91
CA GLY A 226 11.31 14.74 -8.72
C GLY A 226 10.31 15.65 -8.01
N MET A 227 9.17 15.10 -7.59
CA MET A 227 8.15 15.83 -6.85
C MET A 227 8.74 16.55 -5.64
N ASN A 228 9.50 15.85 -4.79
CA ASN A 228 10.09 16.44 -3.58
C ASN A 228 11.03 17.61 -3.88
N ASN A 229 11.87 17.48 -4.93
CA ASN A 229 12.79 18.54 -5.33
C ASN A 229 12.04 19.77 -5.83
N PHE A 230 11.09 19.61 -6.76
CA PHE A 230 10.35 20.74 -7.32
C PHE A 230 9.37 21.37 -6.33
N TYR A 231 8.87 20.61 -5.34
CA TYR A 231 8.11 21.15 -4.21
C TYR A 231 8.99 21.99 -3.29
N SER A 232 10.25 21.62 -3.08
CA SER A 232 11.15 22.32 -2.14
C SER A 232 11.62 23.70 -2.64
N TYR A 233 11.54 23.97 -3.94
CA TYR A 233 11.89 25.28 -4.54
C TYR A 233 10.83 26.39 -4.32
N ARG A 234 9.79 26.14 -3.51
CA ARG A 234 8.70 27.08 -3.18
C ARG A 234 9.14 28.43 -2.61
N ALA A 235 10.31 28.49 -1.98
CA ALA A 235 10.62 29.55 -1.04
C ALA A 235 11.14 30.88 -1.62
N PHE A 236 11.40 31.00 -2.94
CA PHE A 236 12.25 32.13 -3.39
C PHE A 236 11.58 33.21 -4.28
N LEU A 237 10.72 32.93 -5.28
CA LEU A 237 10.13 33.97 -6.16
C LEU A 237 8.85 33.49 -6.89
N LEU A 238 7.91 34.40 -7.23
CA LEU A 238 6.70 34.11 -8.03
C LEU A 238 6.99 33.45 -9.40
N THR A 239 8.11 33.77 -10.04
CA THR A 239 8.58 33.12 -11.27
C THR A 239 8.96 31.64 -11.08
N GLN A 240 9.33 31.24 -9.86
CA GLN A 240 9.66 29.85 -9.52
C GLN A 240 8.39 28.98 -9.40
N VAL A 241 7.25 29.56 -9.03
CA VAL A 241 5.97 28.83 -8.88
C VAL A 241 5.50 28.26 -10.22
N SER A 242 5.40 29.10 -11.26
CA SER A 242 4.96 28.64 -12.59
C SER A 242 5.93 27.62 -13.20
N LEU A 243 7.24 27.80 -13.01
CA LEU A 243 8.25 26.83 -13.43
C LEU A 243 8.13 25.51 -12.68
N SER A 244 7.86 25.55 -11.37
CA SER A 244 7.63 24.34 -10.57
C SER A 244 6.40 23.56 -11.03
N MET A 245 5.31 24.25 -11.41
CA MET A 245 4.09 23.62 -11.93
C MET A 245 4.32 22.97 -13.29
N ILE A 246 5.08 23.62 -14.18
CA ILE A 246 5.45 23.04 -15.48
C ILE A 246 6.33 21.80 -15.30
N ALA A 247 7.33 21.87 -14.40
CA ALA A 247 8.23 20.75 -14.12
C ALA A 247 7.48 19.54 -13.52
N VAL A 248 6.65 19.79 -12.50
CA VAL A 248 5.79 18.77 -11.87
C VAL A 248 4.83 18.17 -12.90
N GLY A 249 4.17 19.00 -13.71
CA GLY A 249 3.29 18.56 -14.78
C GLY A 249 4.00 17.66 -15.79
N THR A 250 5.19 18.05 -16.23
CA THR A 250 5.98 17.31 -17.21
C THR A 250 6.42 15.94 -16.68
N ILE A 251 6.99 15.89 -15.47
CA ILE A 251 7.46 14.65 -14.85
C ILE A 251 6.28 13.73 -14.54
N THR A 252 5.16 14.29 -14.09
CA THR A 252 3.91 13.54 -13.87
C THR A 252 3.35 12.96 -15.15
N PHE A 253 3.30 13.74 -16.23
CA PHE A 253 2.82 13.26 -17.52
C PHE A 253 3.68 12.09 -18.04
N ILE A 254 5.00 12.22 -17.99
CA ILE A 254 5.94 11.14 -18.38
C ILE A 254 5.68 9.89 -17.54
N PHE A 255 5.58 10.05 -16.22
CA PHE A 255 5.31 8.93 -15.30
C PHE A 255 3.95 8.27 -15.56
N LEU A 256 2.91 9.04 -15.88
CA LEU A 256 1.57 8.52 -16.20
C LEU A 256 1.55 7.77 -17.53
N VAL A 257 2.31 8.21 -18.53
CA VAL A 257 2.47 7.47 -19.79
C VAL A 257 3.12 6.11 -19.51
N VAL A 258 4.20 6.07 -18.72
CA VAL A 258 4.83 4.80 -18.30
C VAL A 258 3.85 3.94 -17.52
N SER A 259 3.15 4.51 -16.54
CA SER A 259 2.14 3.82 -15.71
C SER A 259 1.01 3.24 -16.56
N GLY A 260 0.55 3.97 -17.57
CA GLY A 260 -0.47 3.50 -18.49
C GLY A 260 0.01 2.29 -19.31
N PHE A 261 1.24 2.31 -19.82
CA PHE A 261 1.80 1.15 -20.53
C PHE A 261 1.91 -0.08 -19.63
N VAL A 262 2.32 0.13 -18.37
CA VAL A 262 2.38 -0.92 -17.35
C VAL A 262 0.99 -1.48 -17.11
N TYR A 263 0.01 -0.63 -16.79
CA TYR A 263 -1.38 -1.00 -16.59
C TYR A 263 -1.92 -1.84 -17.76
N LEU A 264 -1.77 -1.37 -19.00
CA LEU A 264 -2.25 -2.09 -20.18
C LEU A 264 -1.56 -3.45 -20.36
N SER A 265 -0.27 -3.57 -20.04
CA SER A 265 0.43 -4.86 -20.06
C SER A 265 -0.12 -5.82 -19.03
N TYR A 266 -0.33 -5.36 -17.79
CA TYR A 266 -0.90 -6.18 -16.72
C TYR A 266 -2.31 -6.66 -17.06
N VAL A 267 -3.18 -5.79 -17.59
CA VAL A 267 -4.52 -6.19 -18.03
C VAL A 267 -4.45 -7.28 -19.11
N ARG A 268 -3.55 -7.16 -20.10
CA ARG A 268 -3.36 -8.20 -21.13
C ARG A 268 -2.88 -9.53 -20.53
N ARG A 269 -1.91 -9.50 -19.59
CA ARG A 269 -1.40 -10.69 -18.90
C ARG A 269 -2.45 -11.38 -18.03
N ILE A 270 -3.30 -10.60 -17.34
CA ILE A 270 -4.43 -11.11 -16.55
C ILE A 270 -5.42 -11.82 -17.47
N LYS A 271 -5.82 -11.18 -18.57
CA LYS A 271 -6.72 -11.79 -19.57
C LYS A 271 -6.13 -13.06 -20.20
N ALA A 272 -4.81 -13.11 -20.37
CA ALA A 272 -4.08 -14.25 -20.91
C ALA A 272 -3.82 -15.36 -19.88
N LYS A 273 -4.09 -15.13 -18.59
CA LYS A 273 -3.69 -16.00 -17.47
C LYS A 273 -2.17 -16.27 -17.42
N THR A 274 -1.37 -15.35 -17.96
CA THR A 274 0.10 -15.44 -17.99
C THR A 274 0.80 -14.60 -16.94
N LEU A 275 0.05 -13.85 -16.12
CA LEU A 275 0.63 -12.95 -15.12
C LEU A 275 1.54 -13.69 -14.14
N LEU A 276 1.02 -14.71 -13.46
CA LEU A 276 1.79 -15.49 -12.48
C LEU A 276 2.70 -16.52 -13.13
N THR A 277 2.27 -17.16 -14.21
CA THR A 277 3.10 -18.18 -14.89
C THR A 277 4.31 -17.56 -15.61
N GLY A 278 4.23 -16.27 -15.95
CA GLY A 278 5.34 -15.48 -16.49
C GLY A 278 6.25 -14.85 -15.43
N SER A 279 5.97 -15.03 -14.14
CA SER A 279 6.79 -14.54 -13.02
C SER A 279 8.02 -15.42 -12.82
N ILE A 280 9.19 -14.79 -12.67
CA ILE A 280 10.44 -15.46 -12.27
C ILE A 280 10.29 -15.97 -10.85
N VAL A 281 9.70 -15.16 -9.97
CA VAL A 281 9.47 -15.50 -8.57
C VAL A 281 8.58 -16.75 -8.47
N PHE A 282 7.48 -16.79 -9.21
CA PHE A 282 6.62 -17.97 -9.26
C PHE A 282 7.37 -19.21 -9.77
N LYS A 283 8.15 -19.08 -10.85
CA LYS A 283 8.96 -20.19 -11.37
C LYS A 283 9.99 -20.69 -10.37
N PHE A 284 10.62 -19.78 -9.62
CA PHE A 284 11.57 -20.11 -8.57
C PHE A 284 10.91 -20.90 -7.43
N PHE A 285 9.79 -20.41 -6.90
CA PHE A 285 9.05 -21.13 -5.85
C PHE A 285 8.46 -22.45 -6.35
N TYR A 286 7.94 -22.49 -7.58
CA TYR A 286 7.49 -23.73 -8.19
C TYR A 286 8.62 -24.75 -8.31
N SER A 287 9.82 -24.32 -8.69
CA SER A 287 11.01 -25.16 -8.75
C SER A 287 11.37 -25.73 -7.37
N ILE A 288 11.33 -24.91 -6.32
CA ILE A 288 11.55 -25.37 -4.93
C ILE A 288 10.50 -26.42 -4.54
N ILE A 289 9.22 -26.16 -4.79
CA ILE A 289 8.14 -27.08 -4.44
C ILE A 289 8.25 -28.38 -5.24
N ASP A 290 8.51 -28.32 -6.54
CA ASP A 290 8.69 -29.51 -7.37
C ASP A 290 9.94 -30.29 -6.97
N PHE A 291 11.02 -29.63 -6.54
CA PHE A 291 12.18 -30.29 -5.95
C PHE A 291 11.79 -31.11 -4.72
N PHE A 292 11.09 -30.50 -3.74
CA PHE A 292 10.62 -31.25 -2.57
C PHE A 292 9.66 -32.38 -2.95
N LYS A 293 8.70 -32.15 -3.85
CA LYS A 293 7.81 -33.22 -4.36
C LYS A 293 8.60 -34.33 -5.05
N SER A 294 9.65 -34.00 -5.80
CA SER A 294 10.48 -34.98 -6.49
C SER A 294 11.23 -35.90 -5.53
N ILE A 295 11.58 -35.40 -4.34
CA ILE A 295 12.11 -36.20 -3.24
C ILE A 295 11.04 -37.17 -2.78
N PHE A 296 9.86 -36.69 -2.37
CA PHE A 296 8.77 -37.56 -1.86
C PHE A 296 8.24 -38.58 -2.88
N ASP A 297 8.10 -38.20 -4.15
CA ASP A 297 7.61 -39.08 -5.22
C ASP A 297 8.69 -40.10 -5.67
N GLY A 298 9.92 -39.96 -5.20
CA GLY A 298 11.07 -40.76 -5.63
C GLY A 298 11.49 -40.52 -7.08
N ARG A 299 11.06 -39.41 -7.70
CA ARG A 299 11.49 -38.97 -9.05
C ARG A 299 12.97 -38.56 -9.04
N ALA A 300 13.44 -37.99 -7.93
CA ALA A 300 14.85 -37.63 -7.74
C ALA A 300 15.80 -38.84 -7.82
N PHE A 301 15.34 -40.04 -7.47
CA PHE A 301 16.14 -41.26 -7.44
C PHE A 301 15.96 -42.15 -8.69
N LYS A 302 15.32 -41.64 -9.75
CA LYS A 302 14.98 -42.43 -10.95
C LYS A 302 16.22 -43.01 -11.67
N SER A 303 17.40 -42.42 -11.49
CA SER A 303 18.65 -42.90 -12.08
C SER A 303 19.14 -44.23 -11.49
N ASN A 304 18.75 -44.57 -10.26
CA ASN A 304 19.15 -45.80 -9.60
C ASN A 304 17.92 -46.55 -9.06
N GLN A 305 17.56 -47.65 -9.73
CA GLN A 305 16.40 -48.47 -9.38
C GLN A 305 16.48 -49.04 -7.95
N LEU A 306 17.68 -49.38 -7.46
CA LEU A 306 17.87 -49.92 -6.11
C LEU A 306 17.61 -48.83 -5.05
N THR A 307 18.16 -47.63 -5.24
CA THR A 307 17.96 -46.48 -4.35
C THR A 307 16.49 -46.03 -4.35
N GLN A 308 15.85 -46.03 -5.51
CA GLN A 308 14.43 -45.67 -5.63
C GLN A 308 13.51 -46.67 -4.89
N GLN A 309 13.79 -47.97 -4.99
CA GLN A 309 13.04 -49.00 -4.26
C GLN A 309 13.24 -48.88 -2.74
N LEU A 310 14.47 -48.61 -2.29
CA LEU A 310 14.78 -48.39 -0.88
C LEU A 310 14.03 -47.17 -0.33
N PHE A 311 14.09 -46.05 -1.05
CA PHE A 311 13.44 -44.80 -0.66
C PHE A 311 11.91 -44.94 -0.56
N LYS A 312 11.26 -45.61 -1.52
CA LYS A 312 9.81 -45.87 -1.47
C LYS A 312 9.40 -46.71 -0.25
N ARG A 313 10.22 -47.69 0.14
CA ARG A 313 9.97 -48.51 1.34
C ARG A 313 10.17 -47.71 2.62
N GLN A 314 11.19 -46.84 2.68
CA GLN A 314 11.40 -45.91 3.80
C GLN A 314 10.22 -44.94 3.95
N MET A 315 9.76 -44.34 2.85
CA MET A 315 8.59 -43.46 2.89
C MET A 315 7.31 -44.19 3.31
N ALA A 316 7.05 -45.39 2.79
CA ALA A 316 5.91 -46.20 3.20
C ALA A 316 5.96 -46.55 4.69
N PHE A 317 7.15 -46.93 5.18
CA PHE A 317 7.38 -47.22 6.60
C PHE A 317 7.09 -45.99 7.48
N ILE A 318 7.65 -44.82 7.16
CA ILE A 318 7.45 -43.59 7.92
C ILE A 318 5.97 -43.20 7.97
N VAL A 319 5.28 -43.22 6.83
CA VAL A 319 3.86 -42.83 6.74
C VAL A 319 2.96 -43.80 7.52
N LEU A 320 3.19 -45.10 7.38
CA LEU A 320 2.41 -46.11 8.11
C LEU A 320 2.66 -46.03 9.62
N SER A 321 3.92 -45.87 10.04
CA SER A 321 4.28 -45.74 11.45
C SER A 321 3.65 -44.49 12.07
N PHE A 322 3.68 -43.36 11.35
CA PHE A 322 3.03 -42.13 11.78
C PHE A 322 1.50 -42.30 11.93
N MET A 323 0.84 -42.96 10.96
CA MET A 323 -0.59 -43.28 11.08
C MET A 323 -0.90 -44.17 12.28
N LEU A 324 -0.06 -45.17 12.56
CA LEU A 324 -0.25 -46.06 13.72
C LEU A 324 -0.06 -45.33 15.06
N VAL A 325 0.88 -44.39 15.13
CA VAL A 325 1.03 -43.51 16.29
C VAL A 325 -0.25 -42.69 16.52
N LEU A 326 -0.80 -42.06 15.48
CA LEU A 326 -2.07 -41.33 15.58
C LEU A 326 -3.23 -42.25 16.01
N MET A 327 -3.30 -43.45 15.44
CA MET A 327 -4.31 -44.46 15.81
C MET A 327 -4.19 -44.89 17.28
N THR A 328 -2.97 -44.96 17.82
CA THR A 328 -2.72 -45.31 19.23
C THR A 328 -3.33 -44.28 20.17
N PHE A 329 -3.20 -42.98 19.86
CA PHE A 329 -3.82 -41.91 20.66
C PHE A 329 -5.35 -41.97 20.63
N ILE A 330 -5.94 -42.35 19.48
CA ILE A 330 -7.40 -42.51 19.34
C ILE A 330 -7.90 -43.71 20.15
N LEU A 331 -7.17 -44.83 20.14
CA LEU A 331 -7.58 -46.08 20.80
C LEU A 331 -7.16 -46.16 22.28
N PHE A 332 -6.44 -45.16 22.80
CA PHE A 332 -5.84 -45.17 24.14
C PHE A 332 -6.84 -45.48 25.28
N TRP A 333 -8.10 -45.04 25.14
CA TRP A 333 -9.15 -45.20 26.14
C TRP A 333 -10.05 -46.43 25.93
N VAL A 334 -9.73 -47.30 24.97
CA VAL A 334 -10.56 -48.47 24.63
C VAL A 334 -9.78 -49.78 24.81
N PRO A 335 -9.67 -50.34 26.02
CA PRO A 335 -9.07 -51.64 26.24
C PRO A 335 -9.91 -52.79 25.65
N PRO A 336 -9.31 -53.82 25.03
CA PRO A 336 -7.87 -54.03 24.79
C PRO A 336 -7.38 -53.47 23.43
N LEU A 337 -8.21 -52.71 22.70
CA LEU A 337 -7.93 -52.29 21.31
C LEU A 337 -6.69 -51.39 21.18
N PHE A 338 -6.26 -50.68 22.24
CA PHE A 338 -5.03 -49.88 22.22
C PHE A 338 -3.75 -50.70 21.94
N ILE A 339 -3.79 -52.03 22.09
CA ILE A 339 -2.65 -52.94 21.82
C ILE A 339 -2.51 -53.24 20.32
N LEU A 340 -3.57 -53.04 19.52
CA LEU A 340 -3.54 -53.31 18.08
C LEU A 340 -2.49 -52.49 17.32
N PRO A 341 -2.38 -51.15 17.47
CA PRO A 341 -1.36 -50.40 16.75
C PRO A 341 0.08 -50.89 16.99
N PRO A 342 0.53 -51.13 18.23
CA PRO A 342 1.85 -51.73 18.50
C PRO A 342 2.07 -53.12 17.86
N LEU A 343 1.04 -53.98 17.82
CA LEU A 343 1.12 -55.29 17.17
C LEU A 343 1.29 -55.17 15.65
N VAL A 344 0.54 -54.26 15.03
CA VAL A 344 0.65 -53.98 13.59
C VAL A 344 2.00 -53.32 13.27
N GLU A 345 2.51 -52.45 14.15
CA GLU A 345 3.82 -51.83 14.01
C GLU A 345 4.95 -52.88 13.96
N MET A 346 4.92 -53.90 14.82
CA MET A 346 5.89 -55.00 14.76
C MET A 346 5.90 -55.72 13.39
N PHE A 347 4.74 -55.93 12.79
CA PHE A 347 4.63 -56.52 11.46
C PHE A 347 5.22 -55.60 10.38
N ILE A 348 4.98 -54.30 10.47
CA ILE A 348 5.49 -53.29 9.53
C ILE A 348 7.01 -53.15 9.63
N ILE A 349 7.58 -53.14 10.84
CA ILE A 349 9.03 -53.17 11.07
C ILE A 349 9.65 -54.43 10.45
N TYR A 350 9.05 -55.61 10.68
CA TYR A 350 9.53 -56.85 10.07
C TYR A 350 9.53 -56.78 8.54
N TRP A 351 8.43 -56.30 7.94
CA TRP A 351 8.32 -56.13 6.49
C TRP A 351 9.38 -55.17 5.95
N PHE A 352 9.59 -54.04 6.62
CA PHE A 352 10.59 -53.03 6.25
C PHE A 352 12.01 -53.58 6.27
N VAL A 353 12.41 -54.23 7.37
CA VAL A 353 13.75 -54.82 7.54
C VAL A 353 13.99 -55.93 6.51
N LYS A 354 13.02 -56.84 6.34
CA LYS A 354 13.12 -57.95 5.37
C LYS A 354 13.21 -57.44 3.93
N GLY A 355 12.42 -56.42 3.59
CA GLY A 355 12.47 -55.78 2.28
C GLY A 355 13.85 -55.18 2.02
N ASN A 356 14.34 -54.35 2.93
CA ASN A 356 15.62 -53.64 2.77
C ASN A 356 16.82 -54.57 2.71
N ARG A 357 16.82 -55.68 3.47
CA ARG A 357 17.89 -56.68 3.43
C ARG A 357 18.18 -57.17 2.01
N LYS A 358 17.15 -57.48 1.22
CA LYS A 358 17.34 -57.91 -0.19
C LYS A 358 18.02 -56.84 -1.04
N THR A 359 17.68 -55.58 -0.82
CA THR A 359 18.25 -54.44 -1.54
C THR A 359 19.70 -54.20 -1.11
N TYR A 360 20.01 -54.31 0.18
CA TYR A 360 21.39 -54.21 0.68
C TYR A 360 22.28 -55.34 0.18
N GLU A 361 21.78 -56.58 0.15
CA GLU A 361 22.51 -57.72 -0.41
C GLU A 361 22.82 -57.50 -1.91
N ALA A 362 21.87 -56.97 -2.68
CA ALA A 362 22.08 -56.64 -4.10
C ALA A 362 23.11 -55.51 -4.29
N ILE A 363 23.08 -54.47 -3.46
CA ILE A 363 24.07 -53.38 -3.48
C ILE A 363 25.46 -53.92 -3.13
N ASN A 364 25.56 -54.78 -2.10
CA ASN A 364 26.84 -55.31 -1.64
C ASN A 364 27.49 -56.23 -2.67
N ARG A 365 26.70 -57.06 -3.38
CA ARG A 365 27.18 -57.86 -4.51
C ARG A 365 27.67 -56.98 -5.67
N GLY A 366 26.88 -56.00 -6.09
CA GLY A 366 27.30 -55.10 -7.16
C GLY A 366 28.60 -54.35 -6.82
N PHE A 367 28.78 -53.98 -5.55
CA PHE A 367 30.02 -53.36 -5.08
C PHE A 367 31.20 -54.33 -5.08
N SER A 368 31.05 -55.56 -4.57
CA SER A 368 32.11 -56.57 -4.59
C SER A 368 32.55 -56.93 -6.00
N ASP A 369 31.60 -57.10 -6.92
CA ASP A 369 31.88 -57.47 -8.31
C ASP A 369 32.66 -56.34 -9.02
N SER A 370 32.28 -55.08 -8.78
CA SER A 370 32.99 -53.92 -9.33
C SER A 370 34.42 -53.78 -8.79
N LEU A 371 34.64 -54.10 -7.51
CA LEU A 371 35.97 -54.09 -6.90
C LEU A 371 36.85 -55.22 -7.44
N GLU A 372 36.29 -56.41 -7.62
CA GLU A 372 37.01 -57.54 -8.18
C GLU A 372 37.44 -57.27 -9.63
N GLU A 373 36.56 -56.70 -10.46
CA GLU A 373 36.90 -56.28 -11.81
C GLU A 373 38.00 -55.20 -11.83
N GLN A 374 37.92 -54.20 -10.96
CA GLN A 374 38.98 -53.18 -10.83
C GLN A 374 40.31 -53.80 -10.43
N MET A 375 40.32 -54.68 -9.41
CA MET A 375 41.53 -55.38 -8.99
C MET A 375 42.12 -56.26 -10.10
N LYS A 376 41.27 -56.92 -10.88
CA LYS A 376 41.69 -57.74 -12.02
C LYS A 376 42.30 -56.88 -13.13
N ALA A 377 41.68 -55.74 -13.44
CA ALA A 377 42.21 -54.78 -14.40
C ALA A 377 43.54 -54.18 -13.95
N GLU A 378 43.68 -53.83 -12.66
CA GLU A 378 44.97 -53.37 -12.11
C GLU A 378 46.04 -54.45 -12.14
N ARG A 379 45.72 -55.70 -11.76
CA ARG A 379 46.65 -56.82 -11.86
C ARG A 379 47.12 -57.03 -13.30
N MET A 380 46.21 -56.98 -14.27
CA MET A 380 46.54 -57.11 -15.68
C MET A 380 47.40 -55.94 -16.16
N LYS A 381 47.14 -54.71 -15.72
CA LYS A 381 47.96 -53.54 -16.01
C LYS A 381 49.37 -53.67 -15.45
N ILE A 382 49.51 -54.12 -14.19
CA ILE A 382 50.81 -54.37 -13.57
C ILE A 382 51.56 -55.47 -14.34
N GLN A 383 50.89 -56.58 -14.68
CA GLN A 383 51.48 -57.66 -15.47
C GLN A 383 51.95 -57.21 -16.86
N LEU A 384 51.18 -56.34 -17.52
CA LEU A 384 51.56 -55.75 -18.79
C LEU A 384 52.83 -54.90 -18.65
N VAL A 385 52.87 -54.04 -17.62
CA VAL A 385 54.04 -53.19 -17.32
C VAL A 385 55.26 -54.03 -16.98
N THR A 386 55.10 -55.09 -16.18
CA THR A 386 56.22 -55.97 -15.79
C THR A 386 56.76 -56.78 -16.97
N ASN A 387 55.89 -57.28 -17.85
CA ASN A 387 56.33 -58.00 -19.05
C ASN A 387 57.04 -57.07 -20.04
N VAL A 388 56.51 -55.86 -20.25
CA VAL A 388 57.18 -54.84 -21.08
C VAL A 388 58.52 -54.41 -20.47
N SER A 389 58.65 -54.34 -19.14
CA SER A 389 59.93 -54.04 -18.48
C SER A 389 60.94 -55.19 -18.50
N HIS A 390 60.51 -56.42 -18.78
CA HIS A 390 61.39 -57.58 -18.92
C HIS A 390 61.90 -57.74 -20.37
N ASP A 391 61.16 -57.19 -21.35
CA ASP A 391 61.53 -57.21 -22.78
C ASP A 391 62.35 -55.98 -23.22
N LEU A 392 62.41 -54.91 -22.41
CA LEU A 392 63.30 -53.75 -22.55
C LEU A 392 64.61 -53.98 -21.80
#